data_AF-A0ABD0NKS8-F1
#
_entry.id   AF-A0ABD0NKS8-F1
#
_cell.length_a   1.000
_cell.length_b   1.000
_cell.length_c   1.000
_cell.angle_alpha   90.00
_cell.angle_beta   90.00
_cell.angle_gamma   90.00
#
_symmetry.space_group_name_H-M   'P 1'
#
loop_
_entity.id
_entity.type
_entity.pdbx_description
1 polymer ?
#
loop_
_entity_poly.entity_id
_entity_poly.type
_entity_poly.pdbx_seq_one_letter_code
_entity_poly.pdbx_strand_id
1 'polypeptide(L)'
;MHRAFQMDLSRLRLAAARAYVKALESSLTPMSASLTEPLKMNAVVQGLGPSFKLTLNIQNTAASRPVMNLAISFLYDENLYSMRTAFFK
;
A
#
# COMPACT_ATOMS: atom_id res chain seq x y z
N MET A 1 28.31 22.89 -15.29
CA MET A 1 27.68 22.40 -14.04
C MET A 1 26.16 22.63 -14.03
N HIS A 2 25.64 23.86 -14.19
CA HIS A 2 24.18 24.14 -14.12
C HIS A 2 23.32 23.38 -15.15
N ARG A 3 23.70 23.37 -16.43
CA ARG A 3 22.89 22.71 -17.50
C ARG A 3 22.81 21.20 -17.34
N ALA A 4 23.90 20.55 -16.94
CA ALA A 4 23.92 19.11 -16.66
C ALA A 4 22.94 18.77 -15.53
N PHE A 5 23.00 19.52 -14.42
CA PHE A 5 22.06 19.36 -13.31
C PHE A 5 20.60 19.55 -13.73
N GLN A 6 20.28 20.57 -14.53
CA GLN A 6 18.91 20.79 -15.01
C GLN A 6 18.40 19.62 -15.87
N MET A 7 19.25 19.08 -16.73
CA MET A 7 18.93 17.93 -17.57
C MET A 7 18.66 16.68 -16.71
N ASP A 8 19.52 16.40 -15.73
CA ASP A 8 19.34 15.26 -14.83
C ASP A 8 18.12 15.41 -13.94
N LEU A 9 17.86 16.62 -13.44
CA LEU A 9 16.68 16.93 -12.64
C LEU A 9 15.39 16.78 -13.45
N SER A 10 15.37 17.16 -14.73
CA SER A 10 14.21 16.95 -15.60
C SER A 10 13.90 15.46 -15.81
N ARG A 11 14.94 14.63 -15.97
CA ARG A 11 14.82 13.18 -16.09
C ARG A 11 14.33 12.55 -14.78
N LEU A 12 14.87 12.99 -13.64
CA LEU A 12 14.44 12.54 -12.33
C LEU A 12 12.96 12.83 -12.09
N ARG A 13 12.50 14.05 -12.38
CA ARG A 13 11.08 14.42 -12.25
C ARG A 13 10.18 13.55 -13.12
N LEU A 14 10.58 13.29 -14.36
CA LEU A 14 9.81 12.42 -15.26
C LEU A 14 9.76 10.97 -14.77
N ALA A 15 10.90 10.42 -14.32
CA ALA A 15 10.97 9.07 -13.79
C ALA A 15 10.11 8.92 -12.52
N ALA A 16 10.22 9.88 -11.60
CA ALA A 16 9.43 9.92 -10.37
C ALA A 16 7.93 10.02 -10.68
N ALA A 17 7.52 10.91 -11.59
CA ALA A 17 6.12 11.05 -11.98
C ALA A 17 5.55 9.77 -12.59
N ARG A 18 6.28 9.11 -13.50
CA ARG A 18 5.84 7.83 -14.10
C ARG A 18 5.71 6.72 -13.07
N ALA A 19 6.69 6.57 -12.19
CA ALA A 19 6.65 5.57 -11.13
C ALA A 19 5.51 5.84 -10.14
N TYR A 20 5.26 7.10 -9.81
CA TYR A 20 4.18 7.52 -8.92
C TYR A 20 2.80 7.24 -9.50
N VAL A 21 2.54 7.61 -10.76
CA VAL A 21 1.28 7.30 -11.45
C VAL A 21 1.05 5.79 -11.51
N LYS A 22 2.08 5.02 -11.89
CA LYS A 22 1.99 3.56 -11.90
C LYS A 22 1.62 3.00 -10.52
N ALA A 23 2.22 3.51 -9.45
CA ALA A 23 1.92 3.09 -8.08
C ALA A 23 0.48 3.44 -7.64
N LEU A 24 -0.05 4.58 -8.07
CA LEU A 24 -1.44 4.97 -7.83
C LEU A 24 -2.43 4.08 -8.60
N GLU A 25 -2.19 3.85 -9.89
CA GLU A 25 -3.04 3.00 -10.73
C GLU A 25 -3.07 1.55 -10.22
N SER A 26 -1.93 1.05 -9.74
CA SER A 26 -1.82 -0.29 -9.16
C SER A 26 -2.15 -0.37 -7.67
N SER A 27 -2.54 0.75 -7.03
CA SER A 27 -2.86 0.82 -5.60
C SER A 27 -1.81 0.19 -4.68
N LEU A 28 -0.52 0.29 -5.06
CA LEU A 28 0.60 -0.30 -4.33
C LEU A 28 0.99 0.51 -3.09
N THR A 29 0.44 1.70 -2.92
CA THR A 29 0.75 2.57 -1.79
C THR A 29 -0.07 2.16 -0.56
N PRO A 30 0.56 1.90 0.59
CA PRO A 30 -0.13 1.52 1.84
C PRO A 30 -0.95 2.67 2.45
N MET A 31 -0.86 3.88 1.87
CA MET A 31 -1.72 5.00 2.19
C MET A 31 -2.60 5.32 1.00
N SER A 32 -3.89 5.47 1.26
CA SER A 32 -4.84 5.97 0.28
C SER A 32 -4.57 7.43 -0.02
N ALA A 33 -4.46 7.76 -1.31
CA ALA A 33 -4.43 9.14 -1.79
C ALA A 33 -5.85 9.75 -1.89
N SER A 34 -6.91 8.94 -1.69
CA SER A 34 -8.28 9.41 -1.82
C SER A 34 -8.67 10.31 -0.65
N LEU A 35 -9.14 11.51 -1.00
CA LEU A 35 -9.76 12.44 -0.07
C LEU A 35 -11.13 12.00 0.41
N THR A 36 -11.74 10.92 -0.10
CA THR A 36 -13.00 10.38 0.44
C THR A 36 -12.74 9.26 1.44
N GLU A 37 -11.70 8.46 1.21
CA GLU A 37 -11.36 7.27 1.99
C GLU A 37 -9.89 7.29 2.44
N PRO A 38 -9.53 8.18 3.38
CA PRO A 38 -8.16 8.32 3.83
C PRO A 38 -7.83 7.21 4.82
N LEU A 39 -7.23 6.14 4.31
CA LEU A 39 -6.82 4.96 5.08
C LEU A 39 -5.31 4.77 5.01
N LYS A 40 -4.74 4.39 6.14
CA LYS A 40 -3.36 3.89 6.25
C LYS A 40 -3.41 2.44 6.68
N MET A 41 -2.67 1.59 5.97
CA MET A 41 -2.56 0.17 6.22
C MET A 41 -1.10 -0.20 6.49
N ASN A 42 -0.87 -1.11 7.43
CA ASN A 42 0.44 -1.71 7.67
C ASN A 42 0.28 -3.18 8.07
N ALA A 43 1.14 -4.05 7.56
CA ALA A 43 1.13 -5.46 7.90
C ALA A 43 2.43 -5.83 8.65
N VAL A 44 2.30 -6.57 9.74
CA VAL A 44 3.42 -7.07 10.53
C VAL A 44 3.36 -8.58 10.59
N VAL A 45 4.46 -9.24 10.27
CA VAL A 45 4.62 -10.69 10.36
C VAL A 45 5.37 -11.02 11.64
N GLN A 46 4.81 -11.90 12.47
CA GLN A 46 5.41 -12.34 13.72
C GLN A 46 5.48 -13.87 13.77
N GLY A 47 6.66 -14.41 14.09
CA GLY A 47 6.93 -15.85 14.15
C GLY A 47 8.02 -16.23 13.16
N LEU A 48 8.87 -17.18 13.56
CA LEU A 48 10.04 -17.63 12.78
C LEU A 48 9.84 -19.03 12.16
N GLY A 49 8.69 -19.67 12.42
CA GLY A 49 8.39 -21.04 12.00
C GLY A 49 7.53 -21.12 10.73
N PRO A 50 7.15 -22.34 10.31
CA PRO A 50 6.27 -22.58 9.16
C PRO A 50 4.86 -22.01 9.35
N SER A 51 4.53 -21.59 10.58
CA SER A 51 3.34 -20.82 10.90
C SER A 51 3.75 -19.48 11.52
N PHE A 52 3.12 -18.41 11.06
CA PHE A 52 3.34 -17.06 11.53
C PHE A 52 2.00 -16.34 11.73
N LYS A 53 2.02 -15.33 12.58
CA LYS A 53 0.91 -14.42 12.80
C LYS A 53 1.07 -13.20 11.90
N LEU A 54 0.12 -12.99 11.01
CA LEU A 54 0.00 -11.76 10.23
C LEU A 54 -0.93 -10.79 10.97
N THR A 55 -0.43 -9.62 11.35
CA THR A 55 -1.21 -8.56 12.01
C THR A 55 -1.38 -7.40 11.04
N LEU A 56 -2.62 -7.13 10.61
CA LEU A 56 -2.97 -6.01 9.77
C LEU A 56 -3.46 -4.84 10.63
N ASN A 57 -2.74 -3.73 10.61
CA ASN A 57 -3.10 -2.49 11.27
C ASN A 57 -3.76 -1.55 10.25
N ILE A 58 -4.99 -1.14 10.52
CA ILE A 58 -5.75 -0.22 9.67
C ILE A 58 -6.09 1.01 10.49
N GLN A 59 -5.78 2.18 9.95
CA GLN A 59 -6.03 3.46 10.58
C GLN A 59 -6.77 4.38 9.62
N ASN A 60 -7.92 4.89 10.05
CA ASN A 60 -8.58 6.02 9.40
C ASN A 60 -7.83 7.31 9.73
N THR A 61 -7.40 8.04 8.71
CA THR A 61 -6.68 9.32 8.85
C THR A 61 -7.57 10.54 8.62
N ALA A 62 -8.88 10.35 8.49
CA ALA A 62 -9.85 11.46 8.43
C ALA A 62 -9.98 12.16 9.78
N ALA A 63 -10.18 13.48 9.75
CA ALA A 63 -10.33 14.29 10.97
C ALA A 63 -11.64 14.02 11.73
N SER A 64 -12.76 13.81 11.03
CA SER A 64 -14.08 13.77 11.67
C SER A 64 -15.12 12.92 10.93
N ARG A 65 -14.70 12.02 10.04
CA ARG A 65 -15.62 11.12 9.32
C ARG A 65 -15.20 9.66 9.45
N PRO A 66 -16.13 8.74 9.75
CA PRO A 66 -15.85 7.31 9.69
C PRO A 66 -15.77 6.85 8.23
N VAL A 67 -14.95 5.84 7.97
CA VAL A 67 -14.93 5.10 6.70
C VAL A 67 -15.67 3.78 6.95
N MET A 68 -16.70 3.51 6.17
CA MET A 68 -17.63 2.39 6.37
C MET A 68 -17.64 1.48 5.14
N ASN A 69 -18.18 0.26 5.29
CA ASN A 69 -18.37 -0.71 4.20
C ASN A 69 -17.07 -1.14 3.49
N LEU A 70 -15.99 -1.27 4.24
CA LEU A 70 -14.71 -1.77 3.74
C LEU A 70 -14.70 -3.30 3.73
N ALA A 71 -13.92 -3.90 2.84
CA ALA A 71 -13.62 -5.32 2.85
C ALA A 71 -12.11 -5.52 2.72
N ILE A 72 -11.61 -6.63 3.25
CA ILE A 72 -10.18 -6.98 3.23
C ILE A 72 -10.05 -8.35 2.58
N SER A 73 -9.21 -8.44 1.55
CA SER A 73 -8.85 -9.69 0.89
C SER A 73 -7.34 -9.85 0.86
N PHE A 74 -6.86 -11.06 1.13
CA PHE A 74 -5.45 -11.42 1.01
C PHE A 74 -5.22 -12.17 -0.31
N LEU A 75 -4.35 -11.63 -1.16
CA LEU A 75 -3.86 -12.30 -2.35
C LEU A 75 -2.50 -12.95 -2.02
N TYR A 76 -2.39 -14.27 -2.17
CA TYR A 76 -1.18 -15.03 -1.89
C TYR A 76 -1.08 -16.27 -2.78
N ASP A 77 0.09 -16.91 -2.83
CA ASP A 77 0.29 -18.19 -3.53
C ASP A 77 -0.14 -19.36 -2.64
N GLU A 78 -1.22 -20.04 -3.03
CA GLU A 78 -1.81 -21.16 -2.29
C GLU A 78 -0.92 -22.41 -2.27
N ASN A 79 0.06 -22.52 -3.17
CA ASN A 79 1.02 -23.62 -3.15
C ASN A 79 2.06 -23.45 -2.03
N LEU A 80 2.28 -22.22 -1.58
CA LEU A 80 3.31 -21.88 -0.58
C LEU A 80 2.69 -21.63 0.81
N TYR A 81 1.52 -21.00 0.86
CA TYR A 81 0.90 -20.57 2.11
C TYR A 81 -0.57 -20.99 2.19
N SER A 82 -1.03 -21.22 3.41
CA SER A 82 -2.44 -21.48 3.71
C SER A 82 -2.91 -20.52 4.81
N MET A 83 -4.06 -19.88 4.58
CA MET A 83 -4.70 -18.97 5.51
C MET A 83 -6.13 -19.44 5.79
N ARG A 84 -6.54 -19.45 7.06
CA ARG A 84 -7.90 -19.91 7.44
C ARG A 84 -9.00 -18.98 6.93
N THR A 85 -8.76 -17.67 6.98
CA THR A 85 -9.72 -16.63 6.62
C THR A 85 -9.03 -15.61 5.73
N ALA A 86 -9.16 -15.76 4.41
CA ALA A 86 -8.54 -14.89 3.42
C ALA A 86 -9.37 -13.63 3.11
N PHE A 87 -10.64 -13.61 3.51
CA PHE A 87 -11.57 -12.51 3.23
C PHE A 87 -12.35 -12.10 4.48
N PHE A 88 -12.46 -10.79 4.69
CA PHE A 88 -13.19 -10.14 5.79
C PHE A 88 -14.05 -9.00 5.24
N LYS A 89 -15.21 -8.78 5.85
CA LYS A 89 -16.12 -7.67 5.56
C LYS A 89 -16.39 -6.86 6.82
#